data_AF-A0A060RMI5-F1
#
_entry.id   AF-A0A060RMI5-F1
#
_cell.length_a   1.000
_cell.length_b   1.000
_cell.length_c   1.000
_cell.angle_alpha   90.00
_cell.angle_beta   90.00
_cell.angle_gamma   90.00
#
_symmetry.space_group_name_H-M   'P 1'
#
loop_
_entity.id
_entity.type
_entity.pdbx_description
1 polymer ?
#
loop_
_entity_poly.entity_id
_entity_poly.type
_entity_poly.pdbx_seq_one_letter_code
_entity_poly.pdbx_strand_id
1 'polypeptide(L)'
;GFGLIGGNFVHAAAQSAAMEVFISETIRDLKDIPHIMKLFGEKEIAQFVTPEVFGKPMNLVIPLKEAINNACKCPKMNTNLLCNSFETGFAQTLPRRIETAVEYGEHFANETWATATTPNAFLSNPYIASSIAIMIIVSILLVIYLILRYRRKKKMKRKLQYIKLLEE
;
A
#
# COMPACT_ATOMS: atom_id res chain seq x y z
N GLY A 1 -15.27 19.40 13.67
CA GLY A 1 -15.42 18.59 12.44
C GLY A 1 -14.30 17.58 12.40
N PHE A 2 -14.60 16.30 12.56
CA PHE A 2 -13.63 15.20 12.67
C PHE A 2 -13.87 14.10 11.61
N GLY A 3 -14.57 14.42 10.52
CA GLY A 3 -15.11 13.42 9.58
C GLY A 3 -14.30 13.16 8.30
N LEU A 4 -13.19 13.89 8.05
CA LEU A 4 -12.51 13.85 6.73
C LEU A 4 -11.02 13.49 6.77
N ILE A 5 -10.42 13.28 7.93
CA ILE A 5 -8.95 13.11 8.04
C ILE A 5 -8.53 11.63 8.09
N GLY A 6 -9.40 10.69 8.43
CA GLY A 6 -9.02 9.28 8.59
C GLY A 6 -8.78 8.52 7.27
N GLY A 7 -9.80 8.48 6.39
CA GLY A 7 -9.79 7.61 5.21
C GLY A 7 -8.77 8.04 4.15
N ASN A 8 -8.77 9.31 3.75
CA ASN A 8 -7.89 9.80 2.70
C ASN A 8 -6.41 9.80 3.13
N PHE A 9 -6.13 10.04 4.42
CA PHE A 9 -4.78 9.96 4.95
C PHE A 9 -4.25 8.53 4.94
N VAL A 10 -5.06 7.56 5.37
CA VAL A 10 -4.66 6.14 5.36
C VAL A 10 -4.44 5.65 3.93
N HIS A 11 -5.31 6.01 2.99
CA HIS A 11 -5.11 5.65 1.59
C HIS A 11 -3.86 6.28 0.98
N ALA A 12 -3.60 7.57 1.25
CA ALA A 12 -2.40 8.25 0.78
C ALA A 12 -1.13 7.63 1.39
N ALA A 13 -1.13 7.36 2.71
CA ALA A 13 -0.02 6.72 3.40
C ALA A 13 0.22 5.30 2.90
N ALA A 14 -0.83 4.52 2.66
CA ALA A 14 -0.74 3.19 2.06
C ALA A 14 -0.17 3.24 0.65
N GLN A 15 -0.56 4.24 -0.16
CA GLN A 15 -0.02 4.43 -1.51
C GLN A 15 1.45 4.81 -1.49
N SER A 16 1.87 5.69 -0.58
CA SER A 16 3.28 6.05 -0.40
C SER A 16 4.12 4.84 0.03
N ALA A 17 3.66 4.07 1.03
CA ALA A 17 4.34 2.86 1.48
C ALA A 17 4.45 1.79 0.37
N ALA A 18 3.37 1.58 -0.39
CA ALA A 18 3.38 0.66 -1.53
C ALA A 18 4.37 1.10 -2.62
N MET A 19 4.47 2.41 -2.89
CA MET A 19 5.42 2.94 -3.86
C MET A 19 6.87 2.84 -3.39
N GLU A 20 7.15 3.03 -2.10
CA GLU A 20 8.49 2.79 -1.55
C GLU A 20 8.91 1.34 -1.71
N VAL A 21 8.00 0.40 -1.40
CA VAL A 21 8.23 -1.04 -1.59
C VAL A 21 8.47 -1.35 -3.06
N PHE A 22 7.61 -0.87 -3.96
CA PHE A 22 7.78 -1.02 -5.41
C PHE A 22 9.19 -0.60 -5.86
N ILE A 23 9.60 0.63 -5.54
CA ILE A 23 10.90 1.17 -5.95
C ILE A 23 12.03 0.30 -5.40
N SER A 24 11.96 -0.07 -4.12
CA SER A 24 13.02 -0.86 -3.47
C SER A 24 13.17 -2.26 -4.07
N GLU A 25 12.07 -2.98 -4.31
CA GLU A 25 12.08 -4.34 -4.84
C GLU A 25 12.45 -4.36 -6.32
N THR A 26 11.93 -3.43 -7.12
CA THR A 26 12.33 -3.32 -8.54
C THR A 26 13.82 -2.97 -8.67
N ILE A 27 14.36 -2.07 -7.84
CA ILE A 27 15.81 -1.81 -7.82
C ILE A 27 16.59 -3.07 -7.42
N ARG A 28 16.11 -3.82 -6.41
CA ARG A 28 16.75 -5.06 -5.96
C ARG A 28 16.84 -6.09 -7.09
N ASP A 29 15.76 -6.31 -7.81
CA ASP A 29 15.74 -7.28 -8.92
C ASP A 29 16.57 -6.79 -10.12
N LEU A 30 16.59 -5.48 -10.41
CA LEU A 30 17.47 -4.92 -11.46
C LEU A 30 18.95 -5.10 -11.13
N LYS A 31 19.33 -5.01 -9.85
CA LYS A 31 20.69 -5.25 -9.37
C LYS A 31 21.13 -6.70 -9.60
N ASP A 32 20.19 -7.64 -9.52
CA ASP A 32 20.44 -9.07 -9.75
C ASP A 32 20.58 -9.41 -11.25
N ILE A 33 20.19 -8.51 -12.16
CA ILE A 33 20.40 -8.72 -13.59
C ILE A 33 21.91 -8.66 -13.87
N PRO A 34 22.49 -9.74 -14.42
CA PRO A 34 23.91 -9.80 -14.73
C PRO A 34 24.32 -8.59 -15.58
N HIS A 35 25.49 -8.05 -15.25
CA HIS A 35 26.16 -6.95 -15.94
C HIS A 35 25.55 -5.55 -15.79
N ILE A 36 24.25 -5.38 -15.52
CA ILE A 36 23.63 -4.04 -15.34
C ILE A 36 24.28 -3.29 -14.18
N MET A 37 24.42 -3.95 -13.03
CA MET A 37 25.08 -3.40 -11.85
C MET A 37 26.50 -2.91 -12.15
N LYS A 38 27.26 -3.63 -12.97
CA LYS A 38 28.64 -3.26 -13.32
C LYS A 38 28.71 -2.09 -14.29
N LEU A 39 27.65 -1.83 -15.06
CA LEU A 39 27.63 -0.80 -16.08
C LEU A 39 27.25 0.57 -15.52
N PHE A 40 26.18 0.61 -14.73
CA PHE A 40 25.59 1.85 -14.22
C PHE A 40 25.90 2.07 -12.73
N GLY A 41 26.21 1.01 -12.00
CA GLY A 41 26.28 1.07 -10.54
C GLY A 41 24.93 1.37 -9.90
N GLU A 42 24.90 1.35 -8.57
CA GLU A 42 23.62 1.42 -7.84
C GLU A 42 22.90 2.75 -8.00
N LYS A 43 23.65 3.86 -8.05
CA LYS A 43 23.08 5.21 -8.08
C LYS A 43 22.37 5.52 -9.39
N GLU A 44 22.91 5.07 -10.52
CA GLU A 44 22.30 5.31 -11.82
C GLU A 44 21.10 4.38 -12.05
N ILE A 45 21.15 3.12 -11.60
CA ILE A 45 19.99 2.20 -11.64
C ILE A 45 18.79 2.81 -10.89
N ALA A 46 19.03 3.40 -9.72
CA ALA A 46 17.99 4.05 -8.93
C ALA A 46 17.32 5.23 -9.65
N GLN A 47 18.00 5.90 -10.59
CA GLN A 47 17.41 7.01 -11.34
C GLN A 47 16.40 6.54 -12.39
N PHE A 48 16.53 5.31 -12.87
CA PHE A 48 15.61 4.76 -13.86
C PHE A 48 14.30 4.28 -13.24
N VAL A 49 14.30 3.89 -11.97
CA VAL A 49 13.11 3.39 -11.27
C VAL A 49 12.34 4.56 -10.67
N THR A 50 11.35 5.06 -11.42
CA THR A 50 10.46 6.14 -11.01
C THR A 50 9.04 5.63 -10.78
N PRO A 51 8.17 6.39 -10.08
CA PRO A 51 6.76 6.04 -9.93
C PRO A 51 6.01 5.84 -11.26
N GLU A 52 6.50 6.41 -12.35
CA GLU A 52 5.90 6.29 -13.69
C GLU A 52 6.10 4.92 -14.34
N VAL A 53 6.99 4.09 -13.77
CA VAL A 53 7.24 2.71 -14.20
C VAL A 53 6.16 1.77 -13.67
N PHE A 54 5.44 2.15 -12.60
CA PHE A 54 4.38 1.32 -12.02
C PHE A 54 3.26 1.05 -13.03
N GLY A 55 2.99 -0.23 -13.30
CA GLY A 55 2.04 -0.70 -14.31
C GLY A 55 2.52 -0.50 -15.76
N LYS A 56 3.76 -0.02 -15.96
CA LYS A 56 4.29 0.43 -17.25
C LYS A 56 5.79 0.09 -17.39
N PRO A 57 6.16 -1.19 -17.49
CA PRO A 57 7.57 -1.62 -17.57
C PRO A 57 8.31 -1.00 -18.75
N MET A 58 7.61 -0.68 -19.85
CA MET A 58 8.22 -0.07 -21.03
C MET A 58 8.85 1.31 -20.76
N ASN A 59 8.35 2.05 -19.78
CA ASN A 59 8.91 3.33 -19.34
C ASN A 59 10.29 3.16 -18.69
N LEU A 60 10.65 1.95 -18.26
CA LEU A 60 11.97 1.60 -17.75
C LEU A 60 12.84 0.96 -18.85
N VAL A 61 12.25 0.10 -19.68
CA VAL A 61 12.96 -0.60 -20.77
C VAL A 61 13.58 0.37 -21.78
N ILE A 62 12.81 1.35 -22.24
CA ILE A 62 13.26 2.31 -23.27
C ILE A 62 14.48 3.13 -22.80
N PRO A 63 14.41 3.89 -21.70
CA PRO A 63 15.53 4.72 -21.26
C PRO A 63 16.74 3.88 -20.86
N LEU A 64 16.55 2.71 -20.26
CA LEU A 64 17.66 1.84 -19.89
C LEU A 64 18.36 1.27 -21.14
N LYS A 65 17.60 0.84 -22.14
CA LYS A 65 18.17 0.37 -23.42
C LYS A 65 18.96 1.48 -24.11
N GLU A 66 18.43 2.69 -24.14
CA GLU A 66 19.11 3.84 -24.74
C GLU A 66 20.38 4.22 -23.98
N ALA A 67 20.33 4.21 -22.64
CA ALA A 67 21.48 4.44 -21.79
C ALA A 67 22.58 3.39 -22.03
N ILE A 68 22.23 2.11 -22.19
CA ILE A 68 23.19 1.04 -22.48
C ILE A 68 23.83 1.26 -23.86
N ASN A 69 23.02 1.56 -24.88
CA ASN A 69 23.53 1.84 -26.23
C ASN A 69 24.49 3.03 -26.22
N ASN A 70 24.18 4.09 -25.48
CA ASN A 70 25.05 5.26 -25.36
C ASN A 70 26.34 4.95 -24.58
N ALA A 71 26.26 4.16 -23.50
CA ALA A 71 27.43 3.70 -22.76
C ALA A 71 28.35 2.85 -23.63
N CYS A 72 27.80 1.99 -24.50
CA CYS A 72 28.56 1.12 -25.39
C CYS A 72 29.22 1.83 -26.57
N LYS A 73 28.82 3.05 -26.91
CA LYS A 73 29.53 3.90 -27.90
C LYS A 73 30.89 4.39 -27.39
N CYS A 74 31.14 4.33 -26.08
CA CYS A 74 32.41 4.76 -25.49
C CYS A 74 33.56 3.81 -25.88
N PRO A 75 34.69 4.28 -26.43
CA PRO A 75 35.82 3.43 -26.84
C PRO A 75 36.40 2.59 -25.69
N LYS A 76 36.37 3.11 -24.45
CA LYS A 76 36.80 2.40 -23.24
C LYS A 76 35.86 1.26 -22.83
N MET A 77 34.62 1.28 -23.32
CA MET A 77 33.55 0.37 -22.94
C MET A 77 33.18 -0.62 -24.04
N ASN A 78 33.54 -0.32 -25.29
CA ASN A 78 33.29 -1.17 -26.47
C ASN A 78 33.89 -2.58 -26.33
N THR A 79 35.02 -2.74 -25.63
CA THR A 79 35.62 -4.06 -25.36
C THR A 79 35.02 -4.78 -24.15
N ASN A 80 34.08 -4.16 -23.41
CA ASN A 80 33.46 -4.83 -22.27
C ASN A 80 32.52 -5.94 -22.73
N LEU A 81 32.55 -7.05 -21.97
CA LEU A 81 31.69 -8.21 -22.18
C LEU A 81 30.22 -7.80 -22.35
N LEU A 82 29.75 -6.78 -21.62
CA LEU A 82 28.37 -6.33 -21.69
C LEU A 82 28.01 -5.81 -23.09
N CYS A 83 28.79 -4.94 -23.71
CA CYS A 83 28.43 -4.36 -25.02
C CYS A 83 28.41 -5.41 -26.13
N ASN A 84 29.33 -6.38 -26.07
CA ASN A 84 29.34 -7.53 -26.98
C ASN A 84 28.19 -8.51 -26.71
N SER A 85 27.88 -8.79 -25.44
CA SER A 85 26.72 -9.63 -25.05
C SER A 85 25.37 -8.95 -25.26
N PHE A 86 25.34 -7.61 -25.24
CA PHE A 86 24.17 -6.78 -25.47
C PHE A 86 23.64 -7.00 -26.89
N GLU A 87 24.52 -6.86 -27.89
CA GLU A 87 24.14 -7.06 -29.29
C GLU A 87 23.73 -8.50 -29.63
N THR A 88 24.27 -9.50 -28.94
CA THR A 88 24.10 -10.91 -29.33
C THR A 88 22.91 -11.63 -28.70
N GLY A 89 22.43 -11.21 -27.51
CA GLY A 89 21.27 -11.86 -26.89
C GLY A 89 20.74 -11.22 -25.61
N PHE A 90 21.57 -10.47 -24.89
CA PHE A 90 21.11 -9.78 -23.67
C PHE A 90 20.09 -8.69 -23.99
N ALA A 91 20.21 -7.96 -25.11
CA ALA A 91 19.21 -6.97 -25.51
C ALA A 91 17.82 -7.57 -25.80
N GLN A 92 17.74 -8.86 -26.16
CA GLN A 92 16.46 -9.55 -26.41
C GLN A 92 15.80 -10.03 -25.11
N THR A 93 16.60 -10.42 -24.12
CA THR A 93 16.10 -10.92 -22.83
C THR A 93 15.90 -9.81 -21.80
N LEU A 94 16.53 -8.65 -21.99
CA LEU A 94 16.45 -7.50 -21.11
C LEU A 94 15.01 -6.99 -20.89
N PRO A 95 14.17 -6.79 -21.93
CA PRO A 95 12.77 -6.36 -21.71
C PRO A 95 12.01 -7.31 -20.80
N ARG A 96 12.17 -8.63 -21.00
CA ARG A 96 11.54 -9.67 -20.17
C ARG A 96 12.00 -9.63 -18.72
N ARG A 97 13.30 -9.41 -18.49
CA ARG A 97 13.87 -9.31 -17.13
C ARG A 97 13.38 -8.07 -16.39
N ILE A 98 13.28 -6.95 -17.10
CA ILE A 98 12.74 -5.71 -16.55
C ILE A 98 11.25 -5.86 -16.26
N GLU A 99 10.49 -6.45 -17.18
CA GLU A 99 9.08 -6.77 -16.99
C GLU A 99 8.88 -7.62 -15.73
N THR A 100 9.65 -8.70 -15.55
CA THR A 100 9.55 -9.51 -14.32
C THR A 100 9.91 -8.75 -13.05
N ALA A 101 10.91 -7.85 -13.09
CA ALA A 101 11.30 -7.04 -11.93
C ALA A 101 10.23 -5.99 -11.56
N VAL A 102 9.54 -5.46 -12.56
CA VAL A 102 8.43 -4.53 -12.38
C VAL A 102 7.19 -5.26 -11.87
N GLU A 103 6.84 -6.41 -12.45
CA GLU A 103 5.73 -7.25 -11.99
C GLU A 103 5.93 -7.73 -10.55
N TYR A 104 7.16 -8.12 -10.18
CA TYR A 104 7.49 -8.52 -8.82
C TYR A 104 7.35 -7.33 -7.86
N GLY A 105 7.90 -6.17 -8.21
CA GLY A 105 7.72 -4.94 -7.43
C GLY A 105 6.24 -4.56 -7.27
N GLU A 106 5.44 -4.69 -8.33
CA GLU A 106 3.99 -4.43 -8.32
C GLU A 106 3.25 -5.40 -7.40
N HIS A 107 3.61 -6.68 -7.43
CA HIS A 107 3.03 -7.69 -6.55
C HIS A 107 3.21 -7.29 -5.08
N PHE A 108 4.45 -7.00 -4.67
CA PHE A 108 4.76 -6.60 -3.30
C PHE A 108 4.14 -5.26 -2.92
N ALA A 109 4.09 -4.31 -3.84
CA ALA A 109 3.42 -3.03 -3.61
C ALA A 109 1.91 -3.20 -3.40
N ASN A 110 1.25 -4.02 -4.22
CA ASN A 110 -0.17 -4.31 -4.10
C ASN A 110 -0.49 -5.07 -2.79
N GLU A 111 0.36 -6.01 -2.40
CA GLU A 111 0.25 -6.69 -1.10
C GLU A 111 0.42 -5.73 0.07
N THR A 112 1.41 -4.83 0.01
CA THR A 112 1.65 -3.79 1.02
C THR A 112 0.46 -2.82 1.09
N TRP A 113 -0.11 -2.42 -0.04
CA TRP A 113 -1.28 -1.58 -0.09
C TRP A 113 -2.52 -2.29 0.50
N ALA A 114 -2.75 -3.55 0.15
CA ALA A 114 -3.87 -4.34 0.66
C ALA A 114 -3.76 -4.59 2.18
N THR A 115 -2.56 -4.81 2.70
CA THR A 115 -2.30 -4.96 4.14
C THR A 115 -2.43 -3.63 4.89
N ALA A 116 -1.98 -2.51 4.31
CA ALA A 116 -2.12 -1.19 4.92
C ALA A 116 -3.57 -0.66 4.92
N THR A 117 -4.39 -1.10 3.97
CA THR A 117 -5.80 -0.68 3.84
C THR A 117 -6.79 -1.64 4.50
N THR A 118 -6.36 -2.82 4.96
CA THR A 118 -7.28 -3.80 5.55
C THR A 118 -7.79 -3.35 6.91
N PRO A 119 -9.08 -3.61 7.25
CA PRO A 119 -9.64 -3.29 8.57
C PRO A 119 -8.85 -3.91 9.72
N ASN A 120 -8.23 -5.07 9.47
CA ASN A 120 -7.41 -5.79 10.44
C ASN A 120 -6.14 -5.01 10.84
N ALA A 121 -5.62 -4.12 10.00
CA ALA A 121 -4.49 -3.26 10.35
C ALA A 121 -4.85 -2.23 11.43
N PHE A 122 -6.12 -1.81 11.51
CA PHE A 122 -6.60 -0.97 12.61
C PHE A 122 -6.84 -1.78 13.88
N LEU A 123 -7.28 -3.04 13.75
CA LEU A 123 -7.54 -3.94 14.88
C LEU A 123 -6.27 -4.59 15.45
N SER A 124 -5.17 -4.63 14.69
CA SER A 124 -3.86 -5.09 15.18
C SER A 124 -3.21 -4.09 16.13
N ASN A 125 -3.62 -2.81 16.09
CA ASN A 125 -3.20 -1.84 17.08
C ASN A 125 -3.95 -2.08 18.40
N PRO A 126 -3.25 -2.51 19.48
CA PRO A 126 -3.89 -2.88 20.74
C PRO A 126 -4.66 -1.71 21.38
N TYR A 127 -4.21 -0.48 21.16
CA TYR A 127 -4.88 0.72 21.67
C TYR A 127 -6.23 0.94 20.97
N ILE A 128 -6.27 0.79 19.64
CA ILE A 128 -7.50 0.96 18.85
C ILE A 128 -8.48 -0.18 19.16
N ALA A 129 -8.00 -1.43 19.18
CA ALA A 129 -8.82 -2.59 19.54
C ALA A 129 -9.43 -2.47 20.94
N SER A 130 -8.65 -2.04 21.93
CA SER A 130 -9.14 -1.80 23.29
C SER A 130 -10.24 -0.73 23.34
N SER A 131 -10.06 0.38 22.59
CA SER A 131 -11.07 1.45 22.53
C SER A 131 -12.40 0.98 21.92
N ILE A 132 -12.35 0.19 20.84
CA ILE A 132 -13.54 -0.36 20.18
C ILE A 132 -14.27 -1.33 21.12
N ALA A 133 -13.52 -2.19 21.84
CA ALA A 133 -14.10 -3.11 22.81
C ALA A 133 -14.88 -2.37 23.92
N ILE A 134 -14.32 -1.27 24.46
CA ILE A 134 -15.00 -0.44 25.47
C ILE A 134 -16.27 0.20 24.87
N MET A 135 -16.20 0.72 23.65
CA MET A 135 -17.36 1.33 22.97
C MET A 135 -18.51 0.33 22.78
N ILE A 136 -18.20 -0.94 22.47
CA ILE A 136 -19.21 -2.00 22.35
C ILE A 136 -19.87 -2.27 23.71
N ILE A 137 -19.09 -2.39 24.79
CA ILE A 137 -19.61 -2.61 26.15
C ILE A 137 -20.54 -1.46 26.55
N VAL A 138 -20.11 -0.22 26.35
CA VAL A 138 -20.91 0.98 26.66
C VAL A 138 -22.19 1.00 25.83
N SER A 139 -22.12 0.64 24.54
CA SER A 139 -23.30 0.58 23.66
C SER A 139 -24.32 -0.45 24.14
N ILE A 140 -23.89 -1.64 24.55
CA ILE A 140 -24.77 -2.68 25.11
C ILE A 140 -25.44 -2.17 26.39
N LEU A 141 -24.67 -1.57 27.30
CA LEU A 141 -25.21 -0.98 28.54
C LEU A 141 -26.22 0.13 28.24
N LEU A 142 -25.95 0.95 27.22
CA LEU A 142 -26.82 2.06 26.82
C LEU A 142 -28.15 1.54 26.23
N VAL A 143 -28.12 0.50 25.38
CA VAL A 143 -29.33 -0.14 24.84
C VAL A 143 -30.18 -0.75 25.97
N ILE A 144 -29.56 -1.53 26.86
CA ILE A 144 -30.26 -2.13 28.01
C ILE A 144 -30.84 -1.05 28.93
N TYR A 145 -30.06 0.00 29.22
CA TYR A 145 -30.50 1.14 30.01
C TYR A 145 -31.70 1.86 29.38
N LEU A 146 -31.69 2.10 28.06
CA LEU A 146 -32.80 2.71 27.35
C LEU A 146 -34.07 1.86 27.44
N ILE A 147 -33.96 0.53 27.29
CA ILE A 147 -35.08 -0.40 27.46
C ILE A 147 -35.64 -0.31 28.89
N LEU A 148 -34.78 -0.35 29.91
CA LEU A 148 -35.18 -0.26 31.31
C LEU A 148 -35.81 1.10 31.64
N ARG A 149 -35.23 2.19 31.13
CA ARG A 149 -35.74 3.55 31.30
C ARG A 149 -37.11 3.70 30.66
N TYR A 150 -37.31 3.15 29.46
CA TYR A 150 -38.59 3.14 28.78
C TYR A 150 -39.64 2.36 29.57
N ARG A 151 -39.29 1.17 30.07
CA ARG A 151 -40.19 0.36 30.92
C ARG A 151 -40.57 1.07 32.22
N ARG A 152 -39.62 1.74 32.90
CA ARG A 152 -39.88 2.51 34.13
C ARG A 152 -40.84 3.67 33.86
N LYS A 153 -40.63 4.44 32.78
CA LYS A 153 -41.54 5.54 32.41
C LYS A 153 -42.95 5.04 32.10
N LYS A 154 -43.10 3.89 31.43
CA LYS A 154 -44.41 3.28 31.16
C LYS A 154 -45.13 2.83 32.43
N LYS A 155 -44.41 2.26 33.41
CA LYS A 155 -44.99 1.89 34.72
C LYS A 155 -45.51 3.11 35.48
N MET A 156 -44.77 4.22 35.51
CA MET A 156 -45.21 5.44 36.22
C MET A 156 -46.45 6.08 35.60
N LYS A 157 -46.55 6.10 34.27
CA LYS A 157 -47.76 6.60 33.57
C LYS A 157 -49.01 5.80 33.93
N ARG A 158 -48.91 4.47 34.01
CA ARG A 158 -50.03 3.61 34.43
C ARG A 158 -50.43 3.83 35.89
N LYS A 159 -49.45 4.01 36.80
CA LYS A 159 -49.74 4.32 38.21
C LYS A 159 -50.52 5.62 38.38
N LEU A 160 -50.15 6.66 37.62
CA LEU A 160 -50.85 7.95 37.69
C LEU A 160 -52.31 7.86 37.25
N GLN A 161 -52.59 7.08 36.19
CA GLN A 161 -53.96 6.82 35.74
C GLN A 161 -54.76 6.03 36.78
N TYR A 162 -54.13 5.07 37.45
CA TYR A 162 -54.79 4.28 38.51
C TYR A 162 -55.16 5.12 39.73
N ILE A 163 -54.29 6.05 40.16
CA ILE A 163 -54.59 6.96 41.28
C ILE A 163 -55.75 7.89 40.92
N LYS A 164 -55.77 8.44 39.70
CA LYS A 164 -56.88 9.29 39.23
C LYS A 164 -58.24 8.56 39.21
N LEU A 165 -58.27 7.28 38.87
CA LEU A 165 -59.50 6.47 38.85
C LEU A 165 -60.03 6.11 40.26
N LEU A 166 -59.20 6.25 41.31
CA LEU A 166 -59.58 5.94 42.70
C LEU A 166 -60.00 7.18 43.49
N GLU A 167 -59.79 8.38 42.94
CA GLU A 167 -60.09 9.66 43.58
C GLU A 167 -61.45 10.25 43.13
N GLU A 168 -62.03 9.70 42.05
CA GLU A 168 -63.47 9.85 41.69
C GLU A 168 -64.32 8.84 42.46
#